data_AF-A0A090W6D3-F1
#
_entry.id   AF-A0A090W6D3-F1
#
_cell.length_a   1.000
_cell.length_b   1.000
_cell.length_c   1.000
_cell.angle_alpha   90.00
_cell.angle_beta   90.00
_cell.angle_gamma   90.00
#
_symmetry.space_group_name_H-M   'P 1'
#
loop_
_entity.id
_entity.type
_entity.pdbx_description
1 polymer ?
#
loop_
_entity_poly.entity_id
_entity_poly.type
_entity_poly.pdbx_seq_one_letter_code
_entity_poly.pdbx_strand_id
1 'polypeptide(L)'
;MAPLYSLPQRGKFGVFNRTHYENVLVTRVHPYYILGENLPDINSVEDIDNAFWDKRFEQINNFEKHIAENGTIIFKFFLNLSKDEQKYRLLRRLRKQEKNWKFSAGDLEERKLWDKYQECYQDAMNRTSKAHAPWYNIPADDKPTARYIVAKIMYDVLSKFTDIKEPELDEETKANIDLYKAQLENE
;
A
#
# COMPACT_ATOMS: atom_id res chain seq x y z
N MET A 1 11.71 5.81 7.11
CA MET A 1 12.06 5.09 5.88
C MET A 1 11.66 3.62 6.02
N ALA A 2 10.63 3.14 5.30
CA ALA A 2 10.34 1.71 5.26
C ALA A 2 11.48 1.04 4.46
N PRO A 3 12.28 0.14 5.05
CA PRO A 3 13.45 -0.38 4.38
C PRO A 3 13.06 -1.30 3.22
N LEU A 4 13.91 -1.38 2.19
CA LEU A 4 13.79 -2.31 1.05
C LEU A 4 13.61 -3.79 1.45
N TYR A 5 13.88 -4.14 2.72
CA TYR A 5 13.75 -5.49 3.30
C TYR A 5 12.33 -6.06 3.38
N SER A 6 11.29 -5.31 3.00
CA SER A 6 9.90 -5.76 3.11
C SER A 6 9.24 -6.18 1.79
N LEU A 7 9.97 -6.15 0.66
CA LEU A 7 9.40 -6.60 -0.62
C LEU A 7 9.04 -8.10 -0.59
N PRO A 8 7.93 -8.51 -1.24
CA PRO A 8 7.55 -9.91 -1.29
C PRO A 8 8.56 -10.73 -2.10
N GLN A 9 8.82 -11.96 -1.64
CA GLN A 9 9.53 -12.96 -2.44
C GLN A 9 8.63 -13.46 -3.59
N ARG A 10 9.23 -14.11 -4.59
CA ARG A 10 8.48 -14.74 -5.69
C ARG A 10 7.39 -15.68 -5.15
N GLY A 11 6.20 -15.59 -5.73
CA GLY A 11 5.03 -16.38 -5.33
C GLY A 11 4.33 -15.91 -4.04
N LYS A 12 4.76 -14.81 -3.41
CA LYS A 12 4.14 -14.27 -2.19
C LYS A 12 3.45 -12.93 -2.45
N PHE A 13 2.43 -12.66 -1.62
CA PHE A 13 1.81 -11.34 -1.54
C PHE A 13 2.46 -10.52 -0.41
N GLY A 14 2.87 -9.29 -0.73
CA GLY A 14 3.31 -8.29 0.25
C GLY A 14 2.22 -7.24 0.42
N VAL A 15 1.76 -7.01 1.66
CA VAL A 15 0.74 -5.99 1.95
C VAL A 15 1.35 -4.92 2.83
N PHE A 16 1.42 -3.70 2.30
CA PHE A 16 2.01 -2.56 3.01
C PHE A 16 0.86 -1.69 3.53
N ASN A 17 0.63 -1.72 4.85
CA ASN A 17 -0.32 -0.83 5.50
C ASN A 17 0.39 0.48 5.85
N ARG A 18 0.13 1.51 5.04
CA ARG A 18 1.05 2.63 4.74
C ARG A 18 2.29 2.15 3.98
N THR A 19 2.96 3.08 3.30
CA THR A 19 3.99 2.74 2.30
C THR A 19 5.08 3.80 2.24
N HIS A 20 6.00 3.67 1.28
CA HIS A 20 6.97 4.72 0.93
C HIS A 20 6.32 6.06 0.53
N TYR A 21 5.04 6.09 0.19
CA TYR A 21 4.32 7.33 -0.11
C TYR A 21 4.13 8.26 1.10
N GLU A 22 4.31 7.80 2.34
CA GLU A 22 4.32 8.70 3.51
C GLU A 22 5.42 9.79 3.38
N ASN A 23 6.51 9.50 2.64
CA ASN A 23 7.59 10.43 2.35
C ASN A 23 7.24 11.49 1.29
N VAL A 24 6.01 11.51 0.77
CA VAL A 24 5.46 12.57 -0.10
C VAL A 24 4.05 13.01 0.31
N LEU A 25 3.57 12.53 1.47
CA LEU A 25 2.26 12.84 2.04
C LEU A 25 2.41 13.55 3.38
N VAL A 26 2.54 12.83 4.50
CA VAL A 26 2.65 13.42 5.84
C VAL A 26 3.88 14.32 5.96
N THR A 27 5.01 13.93 5.38
CA THR A 27 6.24 14.75 5.34
C THR A 27 6.09 16.00 4.48
N ARG A 28 5.17 16.01 3.50
CA ARG A 28 4.89 17.20 2.68
C ARG A 28 3.92 18.15 3.38
N VAL A 29 2.97 17.60 4.14
CA VAL A 29 2.12 18.37 5.04
C VAL A 29 2.94 18.99 6.18
N HIS A 30 3.91 18.24 6.71
CA HIS A 30 4.80 18.61 7.81
C HIS A 30 6.29 18.48 7.42
N PRO A 31 6.85 19.43 6.65
CA PRO A 31 8.23 19.35 6.11
C PRO A 31 9.32 19.15 7.15
N TYR A 32 9.12 19.64 8.38
CA TYR A 32 10.09 19.50 9.46
C TYR A 32 10.39 18.04 9.83
N TYR A 33 9.51 17.08 9.50
CA TYR A 33 9.78 15.65 9.67
C TYR A 33 10.98 15.16 8.84
N ILE A 34 11.25 15.79 7.70
CA ILE A 34 12.38 15.42 6.83
C ILE A 34 13.72 15.72 7.51
N LEU A 35 13.79 16.71 8.39
CA LEU A 35 15.01 17.02 9.13
C LEU A 35 15.49 15.85 10.00
N GLY A 36 14.55 15.00 10.46
CA GLY A 36 14.87 13.78 11.19
C GLY A 36 15.41 12.63 10.32
N GLU A 37 15.36 12.75 8.99
CA GLU A 37 15.88 11.73 8.06
C GLU A 37 17.41 11.85 7.85
N ASN A 38 18.05 12.94 8.31
CA ASN A 38 19.48 13.20 8.17
C ASN A 38 19.97 13.12 6.71
N LEU A 39 19.24 13.76 5.79
CA LEU A 39 19.64 13.82 4.39
C LEU A 39 20.82 14.79 4.22
N PRO A 40 21.83 14.44 3.39
CA PRO A 40 23.08 15.21 3.30
C PRO A 40 22.89 16.66 2.83
N ASP A 41 21.85 16.91 2.02
CA ASP A 41 21.61 18.21 1.39
C ASP A 41 20.46 19.00 2.06
N ILE A 42 19.90 18.52 3.18
CA ILE A 42 18.77 19.17 3.87
C ILE A 42 19.18 19.54 5.30
N ASN A 43 19.42 20.83 5.53
CA ASN A 43 19.81 21.37 6.84
C ASN A 43 18.67 22.13 7.52
N SER A 44 17.68 22.56 6.75
CA SER A 44 16.56 23.40 7.16
C SER A 44 15.30 23.11 6.35
N VAL A 45 14.14 23.63 6.77
CA VAL A 45 12.88 23.42 6.02
C VAL A 45 12.90 24.18 4.69
N GLU A 46 13.67 25.25 4.62
CA GLU A 46 13.87 26.11 3.46
C GLU A 46 14.57 25.36 2.31
N ASP A 47 15.33 24.30 2.61
CA ASP A 47 15.96 23.44 1.62
C ASP A 47 14.97 22.46 0.94
N ILE A 48 13.72 22.40 1.42
CA ILE A 48 12.68 21.47 0.95
C ILE A 48 11.75 22.20 -0.03
N ASP A 49 12.21 22.36 -1.26
CA ASP A 49 11.49 23.04 -2.33
C ASP A 49 10.73 22.07 -3.27
N ASN A 50 10.17 22.60 -4.37
CA ASN A 50 9.50 21.77 -5.37
C ASN A 50 10.45 20.80 -6.07
N ALA A 51 11.73 21.17 -6.28
CA ALA A 51 12.71 20.29 -6.91
C ALA A 51 13.03 19.07 -6.02
N PHE A 52 13.05 19.25 -4.70
CA PHE A 52 13.13 18.13 -3.75
C PHE A 52 11.97 17.13 -3.94
N TRP A 53 10.74 17.63 -4.00
CA TRP A 53 9.56 16.78 -4.20
C TRP A 53 9.58 16.12 -5.59
N ASP A 54 9.99 16.85 -6.63
CA ASP A 54 10.15 16.31 -7.98
C ASP A 54 11.08 15.10 -7.99
N LYS A 55 12.24 15.23 -7.35
CA LYS A 55 13.22 14.16 -7.19
C LYS A 55 12.64 12.98 -6.41
N ARG A 56 11.86 13.21 -5.35
CA ARG A 56 11.19 12.13 -4.59
C ARG A 56 10.21 11.34 -5.46
N PHE A 57 9.39 12.01 -6.26
CA PHE A 57 8.46 11.31 -7.17
C PHE A 57 9.21 10.54 -8.26
N GLU A 58 10.30 11.08 -8.79
CA GLU A 58 11.17 10.36 -9.72
C GLU A 58 11.74 9.10 -9.08
N GLN A 59 12.28 9.20 -7.86
CA GLN A 59 12.81 8.06 -7.10
C GLN A 59 11.75 6.98 -6.86
N ILE A 60 10.52 7.37 -6.49
CA ILE A 60 9.39 6.44 -6.32
C ILE A 60 9.08 5.73 -7.64
N ASN A 61 8.97 6.47 -8.74
CA ASN A 61 8.70 5.90 -10.06
C ASN A 61 9.82 4.95 -10.49
N ASN A 62 11.09 5.31 -10.28
CA ASN A 62 12.24 4.48 -10.63
C ASN A 62 12.27 3.18 -9.81
N PHE A 63 11.97 3.26 -8.51
CA PHE A 63 11.85 2.10 -7.64
C PHE A 63 10.73 1.15 -8.08
N GLU A 64 9.53 1.68 -8.30
CA GLU A 64 8.37 0.88 -8.73
C GLU A 64 8.58 0.26 -10.11
N LYS A 65 9.18 1.01 -11.04
CA LYS A 65 9.57 0.50 -12.35
C LYS A 65 10.55 -0.67 -12.23
N HIS A 66 11.61 -0.49 -11.43
CA HIS A 66 12.64 -1.51 -11.25
C HIS A 66 12.05 -2.83 -10.73
N ILE A 67 11.22 -2.80 -9.68
CA ILE A 67 10.65 -4.04 -9.13
C ILE A 67 9.59 -4.65 -10.05
N ALA A 68 8.86 -3.83 -10.83
CA ALA A 68 7.91 -4.32 -11.82
C ALA A 68 8.61 -5.05 -12.98
N GLU A 69 9.72 -4.50 -13.49
CA GLU A 69 10.56 -5.15 -14.51
C GLU A 69 11.17 -6.47 -14.01
N ASN A 70 11.29 -6.65 -12.69
CA ASN A 70 11.75 -7.88 -12.05
C ASN A 70 10.61 -8.86 -11.68
N GLY A 71 9.39 -8.63 -12.17
CA GLY A 71 8.26 -9.54 -12.03
C GLY A 71 7.33 -9.26 -10.85
N THR A 72 7.42 -8.10 -10.20
CA THR A 72 6.50 -7.71 -9.13
C THR A 72 5.25 -7.05 -9.72
N ILE A 73 4.07 -7.57 -9.39
CA ILE A 73 2.79 -6.91 -9.74
C ILE A 73 2.45 -5.91 -8.63
N ILE A 74 2.35 -4.62 -8.98
CA ILE A 74 2.13 -3.54 -8.01
C ILE A 74 0.67 -3.07 -8.03
N PHE A 75 0.02 -3.09 -6.87
CA PHE A 75 -1.29 -2.49 -6.66
C PHE A 75 -1.19 -1.34 -5.65
N LYS A 76 -1.67 -0.15 -6.03
CA LYS A 76 -1.72 1.02 -5.13
C LYS A 76 -3.17 1.45 -4.94
N PHE A 77 -3.68 1.33 -3.72
CA PHE A 77 -5.06 1.68 -3.39
C PHE A 77 -5.09 2.91 -2.50
N PHE A 78 -5.73 3.98 -2.97
CA PHE A 78 -6.09 5.11 -2.13
C PHE A 78 -7.54 4.91 -1.66
N LEU A 79 -7.71 4.67 -0.36
CA LEU A 79 -9.04 4.53 0.25
C LEU A 79 -9.60 5.93 0.55
N ASN A 80 -10.31 6.48 -0.43
CA ASN A 80 -10.84 7.84 -0.40
C ASN A 80 -12.10 7.91 0.46
N LEU A 81 -11.90 8.33 1.69
CA LEU A 81 -12.94 8.54 2.69
C LEU A 81 -13.38 10.01 2.64
N SER A 82 -14.67 10.28 2.70
CA SER A 82 -15.16 11.65 2.80
C SER A 82 -14.80 12.27 4.15
N LYS A 83 -14.68 13.60 4.16
CA LYS A 83 -14.45 14.38 5.38
C LYS A 83 -15.59 14.14 6.39
N ASP A 84 -16.81 13.95 5.94
CA ASP A 84 -17.95 13.71 6.82
C ASP A 84 -17.95 12.30 7.40
N GLU A 85 -17.72 11.26 6.60
CA GLU A 85 -17.64 9.89 7.11
C GLU A 85 -16.47 9.73 8.09
N GLN A 86 -15.33 10.39 7.86
CA GLN A 86 -14.24 10.42 8.83
C GLN A 86 -14.70 10.99 10.19
N LYS A 87 -15.45 12.10 10.19
CA LYS A 87 -16.02 12.69 11.43
C LYS A 87 -16.96 11.71 12.13
N TYR A 88 -17.87 11.08 11.40
CA TYR A 88 -18.79 10.10 11.97
C TYR A 88 -18.04 8.92 12.59
N ARG A 89 -16.98 8.42 11.93
CA ARG A 89 -16.15 7.33 12.45
C ARG A 89 -15.38 7.73 13.70
N LEU A 90 -14.81 8.93 13.77
CA LEU A 90 -14.10 9.44 14.95
C LEU A 90 -15.06 9.62 16.14
N LEU A 91 -16.22 10.25 15.92
CA LEU A 91 -17.26 10.38 16.95
C LEU A 91 -17.72 9.02 17.47
N ARG A 92 -17.88 8.03 16.58
CA ARG A 92 -18.24 6.66 16.96
C ARG A 92 -17.14 5.98 17.79
N ARG A 93 -15.86 6.28 17.57
CA ARG A 93 -14.76 5.76 18.40
C ARG A 93 -14.83 6.32 19.82
N LEU A 94 -15.13 7.61 19.98
CA LEU A 94 -15.25 8.27 21.28
C LEU A 94 -16.50 7.87 22.07
N ARG A 95 -17.61 7.58 21.38
CA ARG A 95 -18.88 7.17 22.02
C ARG A 95 -18.89 5.72 22.49
N LYS A 96 -17.96 4.89 22.04
CA LYS A 96 -17.93 3.45 22.29
C LYS A 96 -16.69 3.11 23.11
N GLN A 97 -16.87 2.84 24.39
CA GLN A 97 -15.78 2.58 25.32
C GLN A 97 -14.81 1.50 24.80
N GLU A 98 -15.32 0.45 24.15
CA GLU A 98 -14.53 -0.63 23.55
C GLU A 98 -13.66 -0.20 22.35
N LYS A 99 -13.84 1.03 21.85
CA LYS A 99 -13.12 1.61 20.71
C LYS A 99 -12.27 2.83 21.08
N ASN A 100 -12.38 3.35 22.30
CA ASN A 100 -11.64 4.53 22.75
C ASN A 100 -10.13 4.36 22.59
N TRP A 101 -9.60 3.16 22.81
CA TRP A 101 -8.17 2.86 22.64
C TRP A 101 -7.64 3.09 21.21
N LYS A 102 -8.52 3.11 20.19
CA LYS A 102 -8.16 3.37 18.78
C LYS A 102 -8.22 4.85 18.39
N PHE A 103 -8.56 5.74 19.31
CA PHE A 103 -8.63 7.17 19.07
C PHE A 103 -7.31 7.83 19.46
N SER A 104 -6.76 8.64 18.56
CA SER A 104 -5.64 9.52 18.86
C SER A 104 -6.10 10.96 18.76
N ALA A 105 -5.72 11.81 19.73
CA ALA A 105 -5.99 13.24 19.65
C ALA A 105 -5.33 13.88 18.42
N GLY A 106 -4.18 13.34 17.96
CA GLY A 106 -3.51 13.77 16.74
C GLY A 106 -4.37 13.65 15.48
N ASP A 107 -5.35 12.73 15.45
CA ASP A 107 -6.28 12.59 14.33
C ASP A 107 -7.10 13.88 14.09
N LEU A 108 -7.33 14.68 15.14
CA LEU A 108 -8.06 15.95 15.04
C LEU A 108 -7.18 17.05 14.44
N GLU A 109 -5.90 17.08 14.77
CA GLU A 109 -4.95 18.05 14.21
C GLU A 109 -4.71 17.77 12.72
N GLU A 110 -4.48 16.51 12.35
CA GLU A 110 -4.34 16.13 10.94
C GLU A 110 -5.61 16.40 10.13
N ARG A 111 -6.79 16.25 10.75
CA ARG A 111 -8.07 16.56 10.13
C ARG A 111 -8.23 18.05 9.80
N LYS A 112 -7.62 18.96 10.56
CA LYS A 112 -7.64 20.41 10.22
C LYS A 112 -6.88 20.67 8.91
N LEU A 113 -5.89 19.83 8.59
CA LEU A 113 -5.06 19.91 7.38
C LEU A 113 -5.64 19.10 6.21
N TRP A 114 -6.94 18.75 6.26
CA TRP A 114 -7.62 17.92 5.26
C TRP A 114 -7.32 18.33 3.82
N ASP A 115 -7.51 19.61 3.50
CA ASP A 115 -7.40 20.10 2.13
C ASP A 115 -5.95 20.02 1.62
N LYS A 116 -4.97 20.29 2.50
CA LYS A 116 -3.53 20.10 2.21
C LYS A 116 -3.19 18.62 1.95
N TYR A 117 -3.77 17.70 2.71
CA TYR A 117 -3.63 16.27 2.44
C TYR A 117 -4.24 15.88 1.09
N GLN A 118 -5.42 16.40 0.75
CA GLN A 118 -6.07 16.12 -0.55
C GLN A 118 -5.19 16.60 -1.71
N GLU A 119 -4.61 17.80 -1.62
CA GLU A 119 -3.65 18.31 -2.62
C GLU A 119 -2.43 17.38 -2.76
N CYS A 120 -1.85 16.95 -1.64
CA CYS A 120 -0.70 16.04 -1.66
C CYS A 120 -1.05 14.68 -2.29
N TYR A 121 -2.22 14.11 -1.97
CA TYR A 121 -2.70 12.86 -2.56
C TYR A 121 -2.96 12.99 -4.05
N GLN A 122 -3.59 14.08 -4.49
CA GLN A 122 -3.86 14.35 -5.90
C GLN A 122 -2.55 14.44 -6.70
N ASP A 123 -1.58 15.21 -6.22
CA ASP A 123 -0.27 15.34 -6.88
C ASP A 123 0.48 14.00 -6.91
N ALA A 124 0.50 13.27 -5.78
CA ALA A 124 1.13 11.96 -5.72
C ALA A 124 0.53 10.98 -6.73
N MET A 125 -0.80 10.89 -6.82
CA MET A 125 -1.48 10.01 -7.79
C MET A 125 -1.20 10.43 -9.23
N ASN A 126 -1.29 11.73 -9.55
CA ASN A 126 -1.06 12.25 -10.90
C ASN A 126 0.37 11.97 -11.39
N ARG A 127 1.36 12.06 -10.49
CA ARG A 127 2.77 11.93 -10.85
C ARG A 127 3.27 10.49 -10.89
N THR A 128 2.65 9.60 -10.10
CA THR A 128 3.14 8.23 -9.88
C THR A 128 2.22 7.13 -10.39
N SER A 129 1.02 7.44 -10.89
CA SER A 129 0.21 6.43 -11.57
C SER A 129 0.81 6.12 -12.93
N LYS A 130 1.36 4.90 -13.08
CA LYS A 130 1.98 4.40 -14.33
C LYS A 130 1.34 3.07 -14.73
N ALA A 131 1.47 2.68 -15.99
CA ALA A 131 0.89 1.43 -16.48
C ALA A 131 1.40 0.18 -15.70
N HIS A 132 2.66 0.19 -15.27
CA HIS A 132 3.27 -0.88 -14.47
C HIS A 132 2.97 -0.79 -12.96
N ALA A 133 2.47 0.36 -12.49
CA ALA A 133 2.15 0.64 -11.10
C ALA A 133 0.97 1.63 -11.02
N PRO A 134 -0.26 1.21 -11.32
CA PRO A 134 -1.41 2.10 -11.34
C PRO A 134 -1.91 2.43 -9.93
N TRP A 135 -2.43 3.65 -9.76
CA TRP A 135 -3.24 4.04 -8.61
C TRP A 135 -4.72 3.73 -8.85
N TYR A 136 -5.39 3.21 -7.82
CA TYR A 136 -6.83 3.00 -7.76
C TYR A 136 -7.43 3.85 -6.66
N ASN A 137 -8.30 4.79 -7.03
CA ASN A 137 -9.04 5.64 -6.10
C ASN A 137 -10.34 4.94 -5.68
N ILE A 138 -10.39 4.41 -4.46
CA ILE A 138 -11.48 3.56 -3.97
C ILE A 138 -12.40 4.38 -3.05
N PRO A 139 -13.69 4.53 -3.35
CA PRO A 139 -14.63 5.16 -2.42
C PRO A 139 -14.72 4.32 -1.14
N ALA A 140 -14.36 4.92 0.00
CA ALA A 140 -14.14 4.19 1.26
C ALA A 140 -15.20 4.45 2.35
N ASP A 141 -16.25 5.20 2.02
CA ASP A 141 -17.33 5.55 2.94
C ASP A 141 -18.12 4.31 3.39
N ASP A 142 -18.46 3.43 2.45
CA ASP A 142 -19.03 2.11 2.72
C ASP A 142 -17.96 1.01 2.72
N LYS A 143 -17.77 0.35 3.85
CA LYS A 143 -16.67 -0.64 4.02
C LYS A 143 -16.87 -1.92 3.19
N PRO A 144 -18.05 -2.57 3.18
CA PRO A 144 -18.29 -3.72 2.31
C PRO A 144 -18.03 -3.40 0.83
N THR A 145 -18.54 -2.27 0.33
CA THR A 145 -18.33 -1.85 -1.06
C THR A 145 -16.85 -1.62 -1.36
N ALA A 146 -16.14 -0.87 -0.51
CA ALA A 146 -14.70 -0.63 -0.68
C ALA A 146 -13.89 -1.94 -0.76
N ARG A 147 -14.21 -2.92 0.11
CA ARG A 147 -13.57 -4.24 0.12
C ARG A 147 -13.85 -5.02 -1.15
N TYR A 148 -15.10 -5.00 -1.62
CA TYR A 148 -15.49 -5.64 -2.87
C TYR A 148 -14.73 -5.06 -4.06
N ILE A 149 -14.64 -3.73 -4.17
CA ILE A 149 -13.95 -3.06 -5.28
C ILE A 149 -12.46 -3.44 -5.29
N VAL A 150 -11.78 -3.38 -4.13
CA VAL A 150 -10.37 -3.79 -4.02
C VAL A 150 -10.18 -5.25 -4.45
N ALA A 151 -11.01 -6.17 -3.95
CA ALA A 151 -10.93 -7.58 -4.29
C ALA A 151 -11.20 -7.83 -5.79
N LYS A 152 -12.18 -7.14 -6.37
CA LYS A 152 -12.52 -7.24 -7.79
C LYS A 152 -11.39 -6.76 -8.69
N ILE A 153 -10.76 -5.62 -8.36
CA ILE A 153 -9.61 -5.09 -9.11
C ILE A 153 -8.44 -6.08 -9.06
N MET A 154 -8.12 -6.62 -7.87
CA MET A 154 -7.05 -7.61 -7.74
C MET A 154 -7.36 -8.85 -8.57
N TYR A 155 -8.58 -9.39 -8.46
CA TYR A 155 -9.03 -10.53 -9.26
C TYR A 155 -8.88 -10.27 -10.77
N ASP A 156 -9.41 -9.16 -11.27
CA ASP A 156 -9.38 -8.84 -12.70
C ASP A 156 -7.98 -8.70 -13.28
N VAL A 157 -7.03 -8.22 -12.48
CA VAL A 157 -5.62 -8.14 -12.90
C VAL A 157 -4.97 -9.51 -12.82
N LEU A 158 -5.14 -10.25 -11.72
CA LEU A 158 -4.51 -11.55 -11.51
C LEU A 158 -5.05 -12.62 -12.45
N SER A 159 -6.33 -12.56 -12.83
CA SER A 159 -6.94 -13.50 -13.79
C SER A 159 -6.38 -13.39 -15.21
N LYS A 160 -5.60 -12.35 -15.53
CA LYS A 160 -4.90 -12.24 -16.82
C LYS A 160 -3.68 -13.16 -16.91
N PHE A 161 -3.16 -13.63 -15.78
CA PHE A 161 -1.99 -14.51 -15.71
C PHE A 161 -2.45 -15.97 -15.76
N THR A 162 -2.68 -16.48 -16.96
CA THR A 162 -3.21 -17.84 -17.21
C THR A 162 -2.15 -18.95 -17.16
N ASP A 163 -0.89 -18.56 -17.06
CA ASP A 163 0.30 -19.41 -16.97
C ASP A 163 0.61 -19.88 -15.54
N ILE A 164 -0.01 -19.25 -14.53
CA ILE A 164 0.10 -19.68 -13.13
C ILE A 164 -0.74 -20.94 -12.93
N LYS A 165 -0.06 -22.08 -12.79
CA LYS A 165 -0.67 -23.40 -12.56
C LYS A 165 -0.06 -24.06 -11.33
N GLU A 166 -0.83 -24.94 -10.71
CA GLU A 166 -0.31 -25.81 -9.66
C GLU A 166 0.76 -26.73 -10.26
N PRO A 167 1.86 -26.99 -9.52
CA PRO A 167 2.88 -27.92 -9.99
C PRO A 167 2.29 -29.33 -10.09
N GLU A 168 2.58 -30.03 -11.17
CA GLU A 168 2.22 -31.43 -11.30
C GLU A 168 3.24 -32.31 -10.58
N LEU A 169 2.75 -33.37 -9.94
CA LEU A 169 3.59 -34.46 -9.47
C LEU A 169 4.28 -35.15 -10.66
N ASP A 170 5.50 -35.61 -10.47
CA ASP A 170 6.16 -36.46 -11.46
C ASP A 170 5.44 -37.81 -11.60
N GLU A 171 5.60 -38.46 -12.75
CA GLU A 171 4.85 -39.67 -13.09
C GLU A 171 5.12 -40.84 -12.13
N GLU A 172 6.33 -40.93 -11.57
CA GLU A 172 6.68 -41.96 -10.59
C GLU A 172 5.94 -41.72 -9.27
N THR A 173 5.94 -40.48 -8.77
CA THR A 173 5.17 -40.12 -7.58
C THR A 173 3.68 -40.34 -7.79
N LYS A 174 3.12 -39.90 -8.95
CA LYS A 174 1.70 -40.10 -9.29
C LYS A 174 1.32 -41.59 -9.28
N ALA A 175 2.14 -42.45 -9.88
CA ALA A 175 1.88 -43.89 -9.96
C ALA A 175 1.91 -44.59 -8.58
N ASN A 176 2.65 -44.04 -7.61
CA ASN A 176 2.86 -44.66 -6.31
C ASN A 176 2.05 -44.00 -5.16
N ILE A 177 1.15 -43.05 -5.44
CA ILE A 177 0.38 -42.34 -4.39
C ILE A 177 -0.30 -43.29 -3.40
N ASP A 178 -1.01 -44.31 -3.90
CA ASP A 178 -1.77 -45.21 -3.03
C ASP A 178 -0.86 -46.17 -2.24
N LEU A 179 0.30 -46.52 -2.81
CA LEU A 179 1.35 -47.25 -2.09
C LEU A 179 1.87 -46.41 -0.91
N TYR A 180 2.17 -45.13 -1.13
CA TYR A 180 2.67 -44.23 -0.08
C TYR A 180 1.64 -43.99 1.02
N LYS A 181 0.35 -43.86 0.68
CA LYS A 181 -0.74 -43.78 1.67
C LYS A 181 -0.78 -45.04 2.53
N ALA A 182 -0.78 -46.23 1.91
CA ALA A 182 -0.83 -47.49 2.62
C ALA A 182 0.40 -47.70 3.54
N GLN A 183 1.59 -47.22 3.15
CA GLN A 183 2.77 -47.25 4.01
C GLN A 183 2.58 -46.41 5.28
N LEU A 184 2.03 -45.20 5.16
CA LEU A 184 1.81 -44.29 6.28
C LEU A 184 0.65 -44.73 7.21
N GLU A 185 -0.37 -45.39 6.68
CA GLU A 185 -1.50 -45.89 7.48
C GLU A 185 -1.14 -47.12 8.33
N ASN A 186 -0.02 -47.79 8.02
CA ASN A 186 0.46 -48.98 8.72
C ASN A 186 1.68 -48.71 9.63
N GLU A 187 2.01 -47.44 9.86
CA GLU A 187 3.02 -46.99 10.84
C GLU A 187 2.42 -46.90 12.26
#